data_AF-A0A967NLQ4-F1
#
_entry.id   AF-A0A967NLQ4-F1
#
_cell.length_a   1.000
_cell.length_b   1.000
_cell.length_c   1.000
_cell.angle_alpha   90.00
_cell.angle_beta   90.00
_cell.angle_gamma   90.00
#
_symmetry.space_group_name_H-M   'P 1'
#
loop_
_entity.id
_entity.type
_entity.pdbx_description
1 polymer ?
#
loop_
_entity_poly.entity_id
_entity_poly.type
_entity_poly.pdbx_seq_one_letter_code
_entity_poly.pdbx_strand_id
1 'polypeptide(L)'
;MSDTTFRGKVMPDTTFGDGESYKGWSSCSDCGYQGLFVFWCRKDEDYADPEALGFVLDVVCPACESREAVLVTAEQFREMARLS
;
A
#
# COMPACT_ATOMS: atom_id res chain seq x y z
N MET A 1 13.38 19.13 -26.39
CA MET A 1 12.57 17.92 -26.20
C MET A 1 13.29 17.12 -25.13
N SER A 2 12.91 17.32 -23.88
CA SER A 2 13.57 16.69 -22.73
C SER A 2 12.82 15.40 -22.43
N ASP A 3 13.46 14.30 -22.74
CA ASP A 3 12.96 12.94 -22.58
C ASP A 3 13.02 12.55 -21.09
N THR A 4 11.99 12.90 -20.34
CA THR A 4 11.86 12.52 -18.92
C THR A 4 11.22 11.14 -18.85
N THR A 5 11.96 10.11 -19.27
CA THR A 5 11.58 8.73 -18.97
C THR A 5 11.79 8.51 -17.45
N PHE A 6 10.72 8.67 -16.67
CA PHE A 6 10.68 8.27 -15.27
C PHE A 6 10.72 6.73 -15.24
N ARG A 7 11.94 6.17 -15.29
CA ARG A 7 12.16 4.76 -14.98
C ARG A 7 11.86 4.58 -13.49
N GLY A 8 10.60 4.33 -13.17
CA GLY A 8 10.23 3.72 -11.90
C GLY A 8 11.10 2.49 -11.73
N LYS A 9 12.02 2.54 -10.76
CA LYS A 9 12.78 1.36 -10.35
C LYS A 9 11.76 0.32 -9.94
N VAL A 10 11.68 -0.78 -10.69
CA VAL A 10 11.08 -2.01 -10.18
C VAL A 10 11.88 -2.36 -8.93
N MET A 11 11.28 -2.15 -7.75
CA MET A 11 11.86 -2.59 -6.49
C MET A 11 11.87 -4.13 -6.52
N PRO A 12 13.04 -4.77 -6.29
CA PRO A 12 13.14 -6.22 -6.34
C PRO A 12 12.47 -6.83 -5.12
N ASP A 13 11.56 -7.79 -5.35
CA ASP A 13 11.16 -8.82 -4.39
C ASP A 13 10.67 -8.33 -3.00
N THR A 14 9.73 -7.40 -2.97
CA THR A 14 8.77 -7.41 -1.86
C THR A 14 7.77 -8.53 -2.13
N THR A 15 7.69 -9.48 -1.22
CA THR A 15 6.70 -10.57 -1.24
C THR A 15 5.31 -9.95 -1.02
N PHE A 16 4.71 -9.46 -2.10
CA PHE A 16 3.34 -8.93 -2.11
C PHE A 16 2.38 -10.03 -1.67
N GLY A 17 1.53 -9.74 -0.68
CA GLY A 17 0.45 -10.63 -0.28
C GLY A 17 0.76 -11.63 0.84
N ASP A 18 1.95 -11.52 1.44
CA ASP A 18 2.50 -12.54 2.33
C ASP A 18 2.38 -12.20 3.83
N GLY A 19 2.10 -10.94 4.17
CA GLY A 19 1.85 -10.48 5.55
C GLY A 19 0.37 -10.38 5.90
N GLU A 20 0.08 -9.85 7.09
CA GLU A 20 -1.29 -9.54 7.51
C GLU A 20 -1.94 -8.56 6.53
N SER A 21 -3.24 -8.71 6.29
CA SER A 21 -3.95 -7.90 5.31
C SER A 21 -5.15 -7.20 5.93
N TYR A 22 -5.37 -5.94 5.52
CA TYR A 22 -6.46 -5.12 5.98
C TYR A 22 -7.26 -4.57 4.81
N LYS A 23 -8.55 -4.28 5.04
CA LYS A 23 -9.41 -3.65 4.03
C LYS A 23 -9.62 -2.18 4.36
N GLY A 24 -9.54 -1.34 3.34
CA GLY A 24 -9.74 0.11 3.48
C GLY A 24 -10.23 0.75 2.20
N TRP A 25 -10.90 1.90 2.32
CA TRP A 25 -11.32 2.69 1.17
C TRP A 25 -10.14 3.50 0.63
N SER A 26 -9.95 3.50 -0.69
CA SER A 26 -8.86 4.23 -1.35
C SER A 26 -9.19 4.58 -2.80
N SER A 27 -8.25 5.24 -3.47
CA SER A 27 -8.27 5.58 -4.88
C SER A 27 -6.98 5.14 -5.57
N CYS A 28 -7.08 4.55 -6.76
CA CYS A 28 -5.93 4.19 -7.58
C CYS A 28 -5.39 5.42 -8.35
N SER A 29 -4.08 5.66 -8.26
CA SER A 29 -3.39 6.76 -8.97
C SER A 29 -3.45 6.62 -10.49
N ASP A 30 -3.43 5.38 -10.99
CA ASP A 30 -3.29 5.10 -12.42
C ASP A 30 -4.61 5.15 -13.18
N CYS A 31 -5.65 4.47 -12.68
CA CYS A 31 -6.94 4.36 -13.37
C CYS A 31 -8.08 5.18 -12.75
N GLY A 32 -7.84 5.79 -11.58
CA GLY A 32 -8.85 6.59 -10.88
C GLY A 32 -9.97 5.77 -10.21
N TYR A 33 -9.90 4.44 -10.19
CA TYR A 33 -10.85 3.61 -9.45
C TYR A 33 -10.89 4.01 -7.98
N GLN A 34 -12.10 4.17 -7.43
CA GLN A 34 -12.34 4.47 -6.03
C GLN A 34 -13.20 3.38 -5.43
N GLY A 35 -12.76 2.80 -4.33
CA GLY A 35 -13.42 1.63 -3.78
C GLY A 35 -12.69 1.01 -2.62
N LEU A 36 -13.03 -0.25 -2.36
CA LEU A 36 -12.41 -1.05 -1.32
C LEU A 36 -11.14 -1.73 -1.87
N PHE A 37 -10.02 -1.54 -1.17
CA PHE A 37 -8.74 -2.15 -1.47
C PHE A 37 -8.34 -3.11 -0.35
N VAL A 38 -7.45 -4.05 -0.69
CA VAL A 38 -6.75 -4.89 0.28
C VAL A 38 -5.32 -4.38 0.38
N PHE A 39 -4.90 -4.07 1.59
CA PHE A 39 -3.56 -3.60 1.93
C PHE A 39 -2.83 -4.73 2.66
N TRP A 40 -1.60 -5.01 2.26
CA TRP A 40 -0.78 -6.05 2.87
C TRP A 40 0.40 -5.43 3.62
N CYS A 41 0.61 -5.88 4.84
CA CYS A 41 1.85 -5.65 5.57
C CYS A 41 2.99 -6.43 4.92
N ARG A 42 4.19 -5.87 5.04
CA ARG A 42 5.44 -6.55 4.69
C ARG A 42 5.97 -7.33 5.88
N LYS A 43 6.66 -8.44 5.63
CA LYS A 43 7.15 -9.32 6.72
C LYS A 43 8.33 -8.73 7.48
N ASP A 44 9.05 -7.81 6.86
CA ASP A 44 10.30 -7.22 7.34
C ASP A 44 10.13 -5.83 7.97
N GLU A 45 8.87 -5.36 8.11
CA GLU A 45 8.55 -4.09 8.77
C GLU A 45 7.89 -4.31 10.15
N ASP A 46 8.17 -3.40 11.10
CA ASP A 46 7.57 -3.43 12.45
C ASP A 46 6.29 -2.60 12.49
N TYR A 47 5.14 -3.28 12.44
CA TYR A 47 3.81 -2.65 12.54
C TYR A 47 3.31 -2.51 13.98
N ALA A 48 4.11 -2.91 14.98
CA ALA A 48 3.78 -2.79 16.38
C ALA A 48 4.44 -1.58 17.06
N ASP A 49 5.28 -0.82 16.34
CA ASP A 49 5.95 0.38 16.85
C ASP A 49 4.92 1.45 17.29
N PRO A 50 4.84 1.77 18.60
CA PRO A 50 3.89 2.76 19.11
C PRO A 50 4.26 4.20 18.75
N GLU A 51 5.50 4.48 18.35
CA GLU A 51 5.98 5.81 17.97
C GLU A 51 5.92 6.08 16.46
N ALA A 52 5.57 5.06 15.65
CA ALA A 52 5.45 5.19 14.22
C ALA A 52 4.40 6.23 13.82
N LEU A 53 4.75 7.09 12.86
CA LEU A 53 3.84 8.11 12.29
C LEU A 53 3.00 7.55 11.14
N GLY A 54 3.48 6.48 10.51
CA GLY A 54 2.83 5.82 9.40
C GLY A 54 3.56 4.54 9.02
N PHE A 55 2.88 3.73 8.22
CA PHE A 55 3.34 2.42 7.80
C PHE A 55 3.24 2.31 6.29
N VAL A 56 4.20 1.63 5.67
CA VAL A 56 4.12 1.31 4.25
C VAL A 56 3.33 0.01 4.12
N LEU A 57 2.32 0.02 3.26
CA LEU A 57 1.57 -1.18 2.90
C LEU A 57 1.61 -1.38 1.39
N ASP A 58 1.58 -2.62 0.98
CA ASP A 58 1.47 -2.99 -0.42
C ASP A 58 0.00 -3.12 -0.80
N VAL A 59 -0.36 -2.67 -2.00
CA VAL A 59 -1.75 -2.69 -2.49
C VAL A 59 -1.79 -3.02 -3.98
N VAL A 60 -2.87 -3.71 -4.39
CA VAL A 60 -3.15 -4.02 -5.81
C VAL A 60 -4.52 -3.45 -6.16
N CYS A 61 -4.59 -2.65 -7.23
CA CYS A 61 -5.86 -2.12 -7.70
C CYS A 61 -6.74 -3.24 -8.26
N PRO A 62 -8.00 -3.38 -7.80
CA PRO A 62 -8.88 -4.44 -8.31
C PRO A 62 -9.39 -4.17 -9.74
N ALA A 63 -9.20 -2.96 -10.27
CA ALA A 63 -9.70 -2.55 -11.58
C ALA A 63 -8.63 -2.63 -12.69
N CYS A 64 -7.40 -2.16 -12.42
CA CYS A 64 -6.33 -2.14 -13.42
C CYS A 64 -5.11 -2.99 -13.05
N GLU A 65 -5.15 -3.69 -11.92
CA GLU A 65 -4.06 -4.55 -11.40
C GLU A 65 -2.74 -3.83 -11.12
N SER A 66 -2.73 -2.49 -11.12
CA SER A 66 -1.57 -1.71 -10.72
C SER A 66 -1.18 -2.03 -9.28
N ARG A 67 0.12 -2.13 -9.04
CA ARG A 67 0.72 -2.48 -7.75
C ARG A 67 1.50 -1.30 -7.23
N GLU A 68 1.17 -0.91 -6.01
CA GLU A 68 1.78 0.25 -5.38
C GLU A 68 2.15 -0.07 -3.93
N ALA A 69 3.19 0.59 -3.45
CA ALA A 69 3.49 0.69 -2.04
C ALA A 69 3.00 2.06 -1.57
N VAL A 70 2.11 2.08 -0.58
CA VAL A 70 1.44 3.29 -0.10
C VAL A 70 1.80 3.55 1.36
N LEU A 71 2.12 4.80 1.67
CA LEU A 71 2.29 5.25 3.04
C LEU A 71 0.92 5.58 3.63
N VAL A 72 0.54 4.86 4.68
CA VAL A 72 -0.70 5.08 5.43
C VAL A 72 -0.35 5.64 6.81
N THR A 73 -1.10 6.63 7.27
CA THR A 73 -0.86 7.18 8.62
C THR A 73 -1.11 6.13 9.69
N ALA A 74 -0.42 6.23 10.83
CA ALA A 74 -0.63 5.29 11.94
C ALA A 74 -2.07 5.30 12.46
N GLU A 75 -2.79 6.42 12.34
CA GLU A 75 -4.22 6.50 12.66
C GLU A 75 -5.07 5.66 11.70
N GLN A 76 -4.92 5.87 10.39
CA GLN A 76 -5.64 5.11 9.36
C GLN A 76 -5.35 3.60 9.44
N PHE A 77 -4.08 3.22 9.66
CA PHE A 77 -3.71 1.83 9.85
C PHE A 77 -4.43 1.20 11.05
N ARG A 78 -4.42 1.89 12.19
CA ARG A 78 -5.14 1.43 13.40
C ARG A 78 -6.64 1.35 13.20
N GLU A 79 -7.23 2.25 12.40
CA GLU A 79 -8.64 2.18 12.03
C GLU A 79 -8.93 0.92 11.21
N MET A 80 -8.16 0.65 10.16
CA MET A 80 -8.32 -0.55 9.34
C MET A 80 -8.16 -1.84 10.17
N ALA A 81 -7.17 -1.88 11.07
CA ALA A 81 -6.93 -3.01 11.96
C ALA A 81 -8.08 -3.26 12.96
N ARG A 82 -8.78 -2.21 13.41
CA ARG A 82 -9.96 -2.34 14.30
C ARG A 82 -11.20 -2.87 13.60
N LEU A 83 -11.29 -2.70 12.28
CA LEU A 83 -12.44 -3.08 11.46
C LEU A 83 -12.28 -4.45 10.79
N SER A 84 -11.15 -5.12 11.00
CA SER A 84 -10.78 -6.39 10.35
C SER A 84 -11.10 -7.62 11.21
#